data_AF-A0A5Q2V665-F1
#
_entry.id   AF-A0A5Q2V665-F1
#
_cell.length_a   1.000
_cell.length_b   1.000
_cell.length_c   1.000
_cell.angle_alpha   90.00
_cell.angle_beta   90.00
_cell.angle_gamma   90.00
#
_symmetry.space_group_name_H-M   'P 1'
#
loop_
_entity.id
_entity.type
_entity.pdbx_description
1 polymer ?
#
loop_
_entity_poly.entity_id
_entity_poly.type
_entity_poly.pdbx_seq_one_letter_code
_entity_poly.pdbx_strand_id
1 'polypeptide(L)'
;MKALQIPVTLYIHANVSRFAEQKITVLTADMSEFPEYVLLETRQIIIDVEQPEPIDLIGKQVEALRAQKERIAAISRQQQILIDDQIQQLLCIEHSEIDVHELPY
;
A
#
# COMPACT_ATOMS: atom_id res chain seq x y z
N MET A 1 -26.23 -8.27 17.64
CA MET A 1 -26.66 -8.48 16.23
C MET A 1 -26.39 -9.95 15.90
N LYS A 2 -27.19 -10.59 15.03
CA LYS A 2 -26.98 -12.01 14.69
C LYS A 2 -25.92 -12.09 13.58
N ALA A 3 -24.85 -12.86 13.80
CA ALA A 3 -23.82 -13.06 12.79
C ALA A 3 -24.43 -13.70 11.53
N LEU A 4 -24.05 -13.18 10.36
CA LEU A 4 -24.40 -13.74 9.07
C LEU A 4 -23.49 -14.95 8.83
N GLN A 5 -24.08 -16.12 8.65
CA GLN A 5 -23.36 -17.35 8.32
C GLN A 5 -23.17 -17.43 6.82
N ILE A 6 -21.95 -17.19 6.35
CA ILE A 6 -21.61 -17.23 4.93
C ILE A 6 -20.88 -18.56 4.67
N PRO A 7 -21.48 -19.51 3.93
CA PRO A 7 -20.77 -20.69 3.48
C PRO A 7 -19.74 -20.28 2.42
N VAL A 8 -18.49 -20.69 2.61
CA VAL A 8 -17.38 -20.40 1.69
C VAL A 8 -16.65 -21.69 1.36
N THR A 9 -16.37 -21.88 0.08
CA THR A 9 -15.47 -22.94 -0.39
C THR A 9 -14.05 -22.40 -0.43
N LEU A 10 -13.18 -23.04 0.35
CA LEU A 10 -11.75 -22.81 0.34
C LEU A 10 -11.07 -23.84 -0.55
N TYR A 11 -10.15 -23.38 -1.37
CA TYR A 11 -9.30 -24.19 -2.25
C TYR A 11 -7.89 -24.13 -1.71
N ILE A 12 -7.39 -25.27 -1.26
CA ILE A 12 -6.06 -25.40 -0.66
C ILE A 12 -5.11 -25.89 -1.73
N HIS A 13 -4.14 -25.05 -2.09
CA HIS A 13 -3.18 -25.34 -3.13
C HIS A 13 -1.78 -25.48 -2.56
N ALA A 14 -0.99 -26.38 -3.14
CA ALA A 14 0.46 -26.32 -3.05
C ALA A 14 1.00 -25.37 -4.13
N ASN A 15 1.83 -24.41 -3.74
CA ASN A 15 2.62 -23.61 -4.67
C ASN A 15 3.98 -24.30 -4.91
N VAL A 16 4.17 -24.80 -6.13
CA VAL A 16 5.38 -25.54 -6.54
C VAL A 16 6.47 -24.65 -7.13
N SER A 17 6.22 -23.33 -7.24
CA SER A 17 7.23 -22.37 -7.68
C SER A 17 8.43 -22.36 -6.72
N ARG A 18 9.64 -22.34 -7.28
CA ARG A 18 10.88 -22.29 -6.49
C ARG A 18 10.99 -21.00 -5.67
N PHE A 19 10.40 -19.92 -6.17
CA PHE A 19 10.48 -18.59 -5.58
C PHE A 19 9.36 -18.29 -4.58
N ALA A 20 8.35 -19.16 -4.47
CA ALA A 20 7.26 -18.95 -3.52
C ALA A 20 7.74 -19.12 -2.08
N GLU A 21 7.55 -18.09 -1.26
CA GLU A 21 7.82 -18.09 0.18
C GLU A 21 6.85 -19.02 0.93
N GLN A 22 5.56 -18.96 0.57
CA GLN A 22 4.53 -19.85 1.10
C GLN A 22 4.24 -20.99 0.12
N LYS A 23 4.48 -22.22 0.56
CA LYS A 23 4.26 -23.44 -0.22
C LYS A 23 2.83 -23.95 -0.17
N ILE A 24 2.03 -23.51 0.80
CA ILE A 24 0.61 -23.85 0.91
C ILE A 24 -0.16 -22.54 0.97
N THR A 25 -1.15 -22.40 0.09
CA THR A 25 -2.04 -21.23 0.04
C THR A 25 -3.49 -21.67 0.11
N VAL A 26 -4.31 -20.89 0.82
CA VAL A 26 -5.75 -21.11 0.96
C VAL A 26 -6.45 -19.95 0.30
N LEU A 27 -7.27 -20.25 -0.71
CA LEU A 27 -7.88 -19.25 -1.58
C LEU A 27 -9.38 -19.52 -1.70
N THR A 28 -10.14 -18.50 -2.07
CA THR A 28 -11.60 -18.62 -2.32
C THR A 28 -11.90 -18.96 -3.78
N ALA A 29 -10.88 -19.29 -4.57
CA ALA A 29 -10.97 -19.66 -5.98
C ALA A 29 -9.98 -20.77 -6.31
N ASP A 30 -10.34 -21.61 -7.28
CA ASP A 30 -9.46 -22.62 -7.85
C ASP A 30 -8.39 -21.95 -8.73
N MET A 31 -7.12 -22.25 -8.46
CA MET A 31 -5.97 -21.72 -9.19
C MET A 31 -5.28 -22.80 -10.02
N SER A 32 -5.87 -23.97 -10.18
CA SER A 32 -5.28 -25.10 -10.93
C SER A 32 -4.99 -24.78 -12.39
N GLU A 33 -5.60 -23.73 -12.96
CA GLU A 33 -5.28 -23.23 -14.30
C GLU A 33 -3.86 -22.63 -14.39
N PHE A 34 -3.30 -22.21 -13.26
CA PHE A 34 -1.95 -21.67 -13.17
C PHE A 34 -0.94 -22.78 -12.86
N PRO A 35 0.12 -22.95 -13.66
CA PRO A 35 1.04 -24.10 -13.57
C PRO A 35 1.82 -24.17 -12.25
N GLU A 36 1.88 -23.07 -11.50
CA GLU A 36 2.55 -22.99 -10.21
C GLU A 36 1.70 -23.54 -9.05
N TYR A 37 0.41 -23.79 -9.27
CA TYR A 37 -0.52 -24.22 -8.25
C TYR A 37 -1.05 -25.63 -8.51
N VAL A 38 -1.01 -26.45 -7.47
CA VAL A 38 -1.59 -27.80 -7.48
C VAL A 38 -2.67 -27.86 -6.41
N LEU A 39 -3.92 -28.04 -6.81
CA LEU A 39 -5.04 -28.20 -5.87
C LEU A 39 -4.87 -29.50 -5.08
N LEU A 40 -4.82 -29.37 -3.76
CA LEU A 40 -4.68 -30.50 -2.84
C LEU A 40 -6.05 -30.97 -2.35
N GLU A 41 -6.86 -30.02 -1.87
CA GLU A 41 -8.20 -30.28 -1.38
C GLU A 41 -9.09 -29.04 -1.48
N THR A 42 -10.39 -29.28 -1.48
CA THR A 42 -11.40 -28.25 -1.25
C THR A 42 -12.06 -28.48 0.09
N ARG A 43 -12.34 -27.39 0.81
CA ARG A 43 -12.99 -27.44 2.12
C ARG A 43 -14.09 -26.40 2.19
N GLN A 44 -15.27 -26.83 2.59
CA GLN A 44 -16.34 -25.90 2.91
C GLN A 44 -16.27 -25.53 4.38
N ILE A 45 -16.32 -24.23 4.65
CA ILE A 45 -16.42 -23.69 6.00
C ILE A 45 -17.56 -22.68 6.06
N ILE A 46 -18.03 -22.41 7.28
CA ILE A 46 -18.96 -21.32 7.55
C ILE A 46 -18.14 -20.21 8.19
N ILE A 47 -18.20 -19.02 7.59
CA ILE A 47 -17.63 -17.81 8.18
C ILE A 47 -18.76 -17.03 8.83
N ASP A 48 -18.62 -16.77 10.12
CA ASP A 48 -19.50 -15.88 10.85
C ASP A 48 -19.06 -14.43 10.61
N VAL A 49 -19.89 -13.66 9.91
CA VAL A 49 -19.65 -12.24 9.67
C VAL A 49 -20.65 -11.42 10.46
N GLU A 50 -20.17 -10.67 11.43
CA GLU A 50 -20.98 -9.63 12.08
C GLU A 50 -21.27 -8.55 11.05
N GLN A 51 -22.55 -8.30 10.78
CA GLN A 51 -22.93 -7.20 9.90
C GLN A 51 -22.63 -5.88 10.62
N PRO A 52 -21.70 -5.06 10.09
CA PRO A 52 -21.43 -3.77 10.70
C PRO A 52 -22.65 -2.87 10.55
N GLU A 53 -22.91 -2.03 11.55
CA GLU A 53 -23.91 -0.97 11.38
C GLU A 53 -23.44 0.01 10.30
N PRO A 54 -24.36 0.66 9.56
CA PRO A 54 -23.99 1.63 8.54
C PRO A 54 -23.04 2.72 9.07
N ILE A 55 -23.18 3.12 10.33
CA ILE A 55 -22.31 4.12 10.96
C ILE A 55 -20.87 3.62 11.15
N ASP A 56 -20.67 2.34 11.45
CA ASP A 56 -19.34 1.75 11.60
C ASP A 56 -18.63 1.64 10.25
N LEU A 57 -19.38 1.30 9.20
CA LEU A 57 -18.88 1.28 7.83
C LEU A 57 -18.43 2.68 7.38
N ILE A 58 -19.26 3.70 7.65
CA ILE A 58 -18.92 5.10 7.35
C ILE A 58 -17.69 5.53 8.15
N GLY A 59 -17.60 5.17 9.43
CA GLY A 59 -16.44 5.43 10.28
C GLY A 59 -15.16 4.91 9.65
N LYS A 60 -15.14 3.63 9.23
CA LYS A 60 -13.99 3.02 8.54
C LYS A 60 -13.64 3.71 7.22
N GLN A 61 -14.64 4.10 6.42
CA GLN A 61 -14.41 4.83 5.18
C GLN A 61 -13.79 6.21 5.44
N VAL A 62 -14.27 6.94 6.45
CA VAL A 62 -13.72 8.23 6.86
C VAL A 62 -12.29 8.09 7.35
N GLU A 63 -11.99 7.07 8.16
CA GLU A 63 -10.63 6.78 8.61
C GLU A 63 -9.69 6.50 7.44
N ALA A 64 -10.12 5.68 6.47
CA ALA A 64 -9.34 5.40 5.27
C ALA A 64 -9.06 6.67 4.45
N LEU A 65 -10.07 7.53 4.26
CA LEU A 65 -9.92 8.80 3.57
C LEU A 65 -9.00 9.77 4.30
N ARG A 66 -9.05 9.82 5.64
CA ARG A 66 -8.13 10.63 6.45
C ARG A 66 -6.69 10.15 6.32
N ALA A 67 -6.46 8.85 6.43
CA ALA A 67 -5.14 8.25 6.24
C ALA A 67 -4.60 8.51 4.83
N GLN A 68 -5.44 8.41 3.81
CA GLN A 68 -5.08 8.74 2.43
C GLN A 68 -4.71 10.23 2.28
N LYS A 69 -5.50 11.14 2.86
CA LYS A 69 -5.21 12.58 2.86
C LYS A 69 -3.87 12.88 3.53
N GLU A 70 -3.59 12.29 4.69
CA GLU A 70 -2.32 12.47 5.40
C GLU A 70 -1.14 11.96 4.59
N ARG A 71 -1.26 10.78 3.98
CA ARG A 71 -0.23 10.23 3.09
C ARG A 71 0.07 11.18 1.92
N ILE A 72 -0.96 11.69 1.25
CA ILE A 72 -0.79 12.64 0.14
C ILE A 72 -0.13 13.93 0.63
N ALA A 73 -0.56 14.46 1.78
CA ALA A 73 0.02 15.68 2.34
C ALA A 73 1.51 15.50 2.69
N ALA A 74 1.90 14.34 3.23
CA ALA A 74 3.30 14.05 3.54
C ALA A 74 4.16 13.98 2.26
N ILE A 75 3.70 13.27 1.24
CA ILE A 75 4.38 13.17 -0.06
C ILE A 75 4.51 14.56 -0.70
N SER A 76 3.42 15.34 -0.71
CA SER A 76 3.40 16.68 -1.29
C SER A 76 4.36 17.63 -0.57
N ARG A 77 4.40 17.62 0.76
CA ARG A 77 5.37 18.42 1.53
C ARG A 77 6.81 18.05 1.20
N GLN A 78 7.11 16.76 1.10
CA GLN A 78 8.45 16.31 0.72
C GLN A 78 8.83 16.81 -0.68
N GLN A 79 7.91 16.74 -1.65
CA GLN A 79 8.14 17.26 -3.00
C GLN A 79 8.33 18.78 -3.01
N GLN A 80 7.54 19.52 -2.22
CA GLN A 80 7.70 20.97 -2.09
C GLN A 80 9.09 21.34 -1.57
N ILE A 81 9.56 20.67 -0.51
CA ILE A 81 10.91 20.92 0.05
C ILE A 81 12.01 20.69 -1.00
N LEU A 82 11.91 19.63 -1.81
CA LEU A 82 12.89 19.36 -2.87
C LEU A 82 12.89 20.45 -3.96
N ILE A 83 11.71 20.97 -4.30
CA ILE A 83 11.58 22.06 -5.28
C ILE A 83 12.14 23.36 -4.69
N ASP A 84 11.81 23.67 -3.44
CA ASP A 84 12.30 24.86 -2.75
C ASP A 84 13.83 24.86 -2.63
N ASP A 85 14.44 23.70 -2.35
CA ASP A 85 15.90 23.54 -2.34
C ASP A 85 16.50 23.80 -3.73
N GLN A 86 15.90 23.27 -4.80
CA GLN A 86 16.35 23.55 -6.18
C GLN A 86 16.22 25.04 -6.53
N ILE A 87 15.12 25.69 -6.12
CA ILE A 87 14.93 27.14 -6.31
C ILE A 87 16.03 27.91 -5.58
N GLN A 88 16.29 27.58 -4.32
CA GLN A 88 17.31 28.26 -3.52
C GLN A 88 18.71 28.06 -4.11
N GLN A 89 19.05 26.86 -4.59
CA GLN A 89 20.31 26.61 -5.29
C GLN A 89 20.50 27.51 -6.52
N LEU A 90 19.45 27.70 -7.32
CA LEU A 90 19.51 28.59 -8.48
C LEU A 90 19.71 30.06 -8.08
N LEU A 91 19.00 30.53 -7.06
CA LEU A 91 19.10 31.91 -6.58
C LEU A 91 20.44 32.21 -5.90
N CYS A 92 21.06 31.25 -5.20
CA CYS A 92 22.35 31.43 -4.54
C CYS A 92 23.52 31.66 -5.53
N ILE A 93 23.39 31.26 -6.80
CA ILE A 93 24.43 31.47 -7.81
C ILE A 93 24.49 32.94 -8.26
N GLU A 94 23.36 33.67 -8.22
CA GLU A 94 23.30 35.07 -8.67
C GLU A 94 23.92 36.08 -7.68
N HIS A 95 24.33 35.66 -6.48
CA HIS A 95 24.90 36.56 -5.45
C HIS A 95 26.39 36.30 -5.16
N SER A 96 27.04 35.47 -5.97
CA SER A 96 28.51 35.40 -5.99
C SER A 96 29.05 36.52 -6.87
N GLU A 97 28.84 37.78 -6.49
CA GLU A 97 29.70 38.85 -7.00
C GLU A 97 31.11 38.53 -6.50
N ILE A 98 31.93 38.00 -7.40
CA ILE A 98 33.37 37.90 -7.16
C ILE A 98 33.82 39.35 -6.97
N ASP A 99 34.05 39.75 -5.72
CA ASP A 99 34.62 41.05 -5.40
C ASP A 99 36.10 40.99 -5.81
N VAL A 100 36.38 41.33 -7.08
CA VAL A 100 37.74 41.35 -7.68
C VAL A 100 38.54 42.57 -7.17
N HIS A 101 38.40 42.95 -5.89
CA HIS A 101 39.10 44.09 -5.31
C HIS A 101 39.97 43.81 -4.08
N GLU A 102 40.15 42.55 -3.67
CA GLU A 102 41.11 42.19 -2.61
C GLU A 102 42.18 41.18 -3.07
N LEU A 103 42.95 41.53 -4.11
CA LEU A 103 44.25 40.88 -4.35
C LEU A 103 45.38 41.82 -3.89
N PRO A 104 46.08 41.53 -2.79
CA PRO A 104 47.26 42.29 -2.40
C PRO A 104 48.41 42.02 -3.38
N TYR A 105 49.07 43.12 -3.79
CA TYR A 105 50.23 43.17 -4.69
C TYR A 105 51.39 42.26 -4.27
#